data_AF-A0A645H950-F1
#
_entry.id   AF-A0A645H950-F1
#
_cell.length_a   1.000
_cell.length_b   1.000
_cell.length_c   1.000
_cell.angle_alpha   90.00
_cell.angle_beta   90.00
_cell.angle_gamma   90.00
#
_symmetry.space_group_name_H-M   'P 1'
#
loop_
_entity.id
_entity.type
_entity.pdbx_description
1 polymer ?
#
loop_
_entity_poly.entity_id
_entity_poly.type
_entity_poly.pdbx_seq_one_letter_code
_entity_poly.pdbx_strand_id
1 'polypeptide(L)' 'MAGDKGSTFSVGGMATKICAAKMCEETGTDMVIAMGEDPRLLHNIVDGEDIGTLFVGKGR' A
#
# COMPACT_ATOMS: atom_id res chain seq x y z
N MET A 1 12.60 -9.40 9.86
CA MET A 1 12.63 -9.79 8.44
C MET A 1 11.19 -10.02 7.99
N ALA A 2 10.74 -9.34 6.93
CA ALA A 2 9.36 -9.44 6.44
C ALA A 2 9.15 -10.79 5.76
N GLY A 3 8.68 -11.76 6.52
CA GLY A 3 8.51 -13.14 6.07
C GLY A 3 7.71 -13.95 7.06
N ASP A 4 6.54 -13.47 7.47
CA ASP A 4 5.43 -14.36 7.79
C ASP A 4 4.12 -13.56 7.95
N LYS A 5 2.99 -14.21 7.64
CA LYS A 5 1.61 -13.68 7.48
C LYS A 5 1.21 -13.30 6.04
N GLY A 6 1.24 -14.29 5.16
CA GLY A 6 0.27 -14.33 4.06
C GLY A 6 -1.10 -14.70 4.64
N SER A 7 -2.09 -13.80 4.55
CA SER A 7 -3.49 -14.20 4.76
C SER A 7 -3.87 -15.22 3.67
N THR A 8 -4.84 -16.09 3.93
CA THR A 8 -5.31 -17.14 3.00
C THR A 8 -5.72 -16.58 1.62
N PHE A 9 -5.93 -15.27 1.51
CA PHE A 9 -6.29 -14.56 0.28
C PHE A 9 -5.15 -13.72 -0.34
N SER A 10 -3.96 -13.70 0.26
CA SER A 10 -2.83 -12.90 -0.24
C SER A 10 -2.09 -13.63 -1.37
N VAL A 11 -2.52 -13.41 -2.61
CA VAL A 11 -1.89 -13.97 -3.83
C VAL A 11 -0.50 -13.33 -4.12
N GLY A 12 -0.20 -12.18 -3.52
CA GLY A 12 1.10 -11.51 -3.57
C GLY A 12 1.53 -11.03 -2.19
N GLY A 13 2.67 -11.53 -1.70
CA GLY A 13 3.26 -11.12 -0.43
C GLY A 13 3.67 -9.62 -0.41
N MET A 14 4.37 -9.20 0.64
CA MET A 14 4.83 -7.81 0.71
C MET A 14 5.80 -7.41 -0.41
N ALA A 15 6.61 -8.35 -0.90
CA ALA A 15 7.51 -8.09 -2.02
C ALA A 15 6.76 -7.59 -3.27
N THR A 16 5.65 -8.23 -3.64
CA THR A 16 4.85 -7.83 -4.81
C THR A 16 4.21 -6.46 -4.61
N LYS A 17 3.74 -6.14 -3.39
CA LYS A 17 3.15 -4.81 -3.09
C LYS A 17 4.20 -3.70 -3.17
N ILE A 18 5.43 -3.97 -2.72
CA ILE A 18 6.55 -3.03 -2.85
C ILE A 18 6.92 -2.84 -4.33
N CYS A 19 6.91 -3.90 -5.15
CA CYS A 19 7.13 -3.76 -6.59
C CYS A 19 6.05 -2.88 -7.25
N ALA A 20 4.78 -3.07 -6.90
CA ALA A 20 3.69 -2.22 -7.37
C ALA A 20 3.89 -0.75 -6.96
N ALA A 21 4.27 -0.51 -5.70
CA ALA A 21 4.53 0.83 -5.18
C ALA A 21 5.65 1.55 -5.97
N LYS A 22 6.72 0.84 -6.32
CA LYS A 22 7.79 1.40 -7.17
C LYS A 22 7.30 1.80 -8.57
N MET A 23 6.46 0.98 -9.19
CA MET A 23 5.86 1.33 -10.49
C MET A 23 4.94 2.55 -10.39
N CYS A 24 4.14 2.66 -9.33
CA CYS A 24 3.32 3.84 -9.05
C CYS A 24 4.20 5.08 -8.83
N GLU A 25 5.27 4.95 -8.04
CA GLU A 25 6.24 6.02 -7.79
C GLU A 25 6.84 6.56 -9.11
N GLU A 26 7.30 5.66 -9.99
CA GLU A 26 7.88 6.00 -11.30
C GLU A 26 6.88 6.66 -12.26
N THR A 27 5.60 6.33 -12.16
CA THR A 27 4.52 6.93 -12.96
C THR A 27 3.95 8.21 -12.37
N GLY A 28 4.49 8.68 -11.23
CA GLY A 28 4.01 9.87 -10.54
C GLY A 28 2.67 9.67 -9.82
N THR A 29 2.27 8.42 -9.59
CA THR A 29 1.02 8.07 -8.90
C THR A 29 1.31 7.73 -7.44
N ASP A 30 0.58 8.35 -6.52
CA ASP A 30 0.67 8.03 -5.10
C ASP A 30 0.00 6.67 -4.82
N MET A 31 0.61 5.86 -3.95
CA MET A 31 0.09 4.55 -3.55
C MET A 31 0.15 4.39 -2.04
N VAL A 32 -0.90 3.83 -1.44
CA VAL A 32 -0.95 3.51 -0.01
C VAL A 32 -1.07 2.00 0.19
N ILE A 33 -0.26 1.45 1.08
CA ILE A 33 -0.40 0.08 1.59
C ILE A 33 -0.95 0.16 3.01
N ALA A 34 -2.14 -0.39 3.22
CA ALA A 34 -2.83 -0.43 4.50
C ALA A 34 -3.37 -1.83 4.83
N MET A 35 -3.79 -2.04 6.08
CA MET A 35 -4.41 -3.29 6.52
C MET A 35 -5.85 -3.36 6.01
N GLY A 36 -6.17 -4.36 5.19
CA GLY A 36 -7.47 -4.47 4.52
C GLY A 36 -8.60 -5.12 5.33
N GLU A 37 -8.47 -5.22 6.65
CA GLU A 37 -9.50 -5.87 7.51
C GLU A 37 -10.79 -5.04 7.62
N ASP A 38 -10.68 -3.72 7.52
CA ASP A 38 -11.81 -2.79 7.63
C ASP A 38 -11.92 -1.88 6.38
N PRO A 39 -12.97 -2.03 5.55
CA PRO A 39 -13.19 -1.20 4.38
C PRO A 39 -13.35 0.30 4.66
N ARG A 40 -13.76 0.70 5.88
CA ARG A 40 -13.94 2.11 6.25
C ARG A 40 -12.63 2.89 6.20
N LEU A 41 -11.49 2.20 6.32
CA LEU A 41 -10.15 2.79 6.23
C LEU A 41 -9.90 3.51 4.90
N LEU A 42 -10.63 3.18 3.83
CA LEU A 42 -10.52 3.91 2.56
C LEU A 42 -10.84 5.40 2.71
N HIS A 43 -11.81 5.76 3.55
CA HIS A 43 -12.14 7.16 3.81
C HIS A 43 -11.01 7.86 4.55
N ASN A 44 -10.51 7.24 5.62
CA ASN A 44 -9.40 7.74 6.41
C ASN A 44 -8.11 7.93 5.58
N ILE A 45 -7.84 7.03 4.61
CA ILE A 45 -6.71 7.16 3.67
C ILE A 45 -6.87 8.42 2.81
N VAL A 46 -8.07 8.65 2.29
CA VAL A 46 -8.39 9.83 1.47
C VAL A 46 -8.32 11.12 2.29
N ASP A 47 -8.72 11.06 3.56
CA ASP A 47 -8.63 12.17 4.51
C ASP A 47 -7.19 12.45 4.97
N GLY A 48 -6.23 11.61 4.58
CA GLY A 48 -4.81 11.79 4.88
C GLY A 48 -4.40 11.35 6.28
N GLU A 49 -5.19 10.48 6.92
CA GLU A 49 -4.80 9.89 8.20
C GLU A 49 -3.58 8.97 8.05
N ASP A 50 -2.75 8.93 9.10
CA ASP A 50 -1.55 8.09 9.13
C ASP A 50 -1.90 6.62 9.44
N ILE A 51 -2.48 5.94 8.45
CA ILE A 51 -2.96 4.57 8.55
C ILE A 51 -2.34 3.68 7.45
N GLY A 52 -1.04 3.40 7.60
CA GLY A 52 -0.33 2.45 6.75
C GLY A 52 1.01 2.98 6.29
N THR A 53 1.31 2.85 5.00
CA THR A 53 2.52 3.37 4.38
C THR A 53 2.20 4.02 3.05
N LEU A 54 2.47 5.32 2.95
CA LEU A 54 2.33 6.11 1.74
C LEU A 54 3.63 6.08 0.92
N PHE A 55 3.50 5.78 -0.36
CA PHE A 55 4.54 5.89 -1.38
C PHE A 55 4.15 7.05 -2.30
N VAL A 56 5.01 8.07 -2.35
CA VAL A 56 4.74 9.31 -3.08
C VAL A 56 5.32 9.22 -4.49
N GLY A 57 4.54 9.63 -5.49
CA GLY A 57 4.96 9.71 -6.89
C GLY A 57 6.11 10.69 -7.13
N LYS A 58 7.07 10.32 -7.99
CA LYS A 58 8.25 11.14 -8.34
C LYS A 58 7.98 12.37 -9.22
N GLY A 59 6.72 12.76 -9.40
CA GLY A 59 6.30 13.86 -10.27
C GLY A 59 5.68 15.07 -9.56
N ARG A 60 5.79 15.13 -8.22
CA ARG A 60 5.23 16.21 -7.39
C ARG A 60 6.30 17.20 -6.95
#